data_AF-A0A6C7NSC3-F1
#
_entry.id   AF-A0A6C7NSC3-F1
#
_cell.length_a   1.000
_cell.length_b   1.000
_cell.length_c   1.000
_cell.angle_alpha   90.00
_cell.angle_beta   90.00
_cell.angle_gamma   90.00
#
_symmetry.space_group_name_H-M   'P 1'
#
loop_
_entity.id
_entity.type
_entity.pdbx_description
1 polymer ?
#
loop_
_entity_poly.entity_id
_entity_poly.type
_entity_poly.pdbx_seq_one_letter_code
_entity_poly.pdbx_strand_id
1 'polypeptide(L)'
;PLFGLSGGGALSSFFQKCGLNMHYDFHRSFLKSYYLNYNLFKERHRNNILYYTEWGLNTLYREKFLSLFLKKVIILFLVRDPISRLKTAVNHHTNNPDKDVRLFNLSSDFNKILNCKKYGTSIVGKFANAPMIEYLNFWFFTDRWFLYNSLLSSIRNFEVFYIDMEEIKPAKAFDTMCDLANKFGFKKPTDKKFFEGVMNGDFLGILPFTLYIHSKDIDNVYSLMKSYENLSSLKDNDGIHLQITSTNLVEFYKQSKEYINFTKEFFDKPLKYENLGIFLKPQEFGRLKQDSKLFDVTKRYLNNFIEALEERIDL
;
A
#
# COMPACT_ATOMS: atom_id res chain seq x y z
N PRO A 1 -4.72 9.66 1.64
CA PRO A 1 -4.78 8.56 0.66
C PRO A 1 -4.99 9.09 -0.77
N LEU A 2 -3.95 9.56 -1.48
CA LEU A 2 -4.13 10.04 -2.88
C LEU A 2 -2.88 9.77 -3.76
N PHE A 3 -2.41 8.51 -3.81
CA PHE A 3 -1.34 8.05 -4.74
C PHE A 3 -1.68 6.82 -5.56
N GLY A 4 -2.95 6.42 -5.60
CA GLY A 4 -3.32 5.14 -6.20
C GLY A 4 -3.29 5.11 -7.73
N LEU A 5 -3.33 6.25 -8.42
CA LEU A 5 -3.86 6.25 -9.79
C LEU A 5 -2.82 6.34 -10.90
N SER A 6 -1.56 6.65 -10.59
CA SER A 6 -0.52 6.75 -11.62
C SER A 6 0.83 6.18 -11.18
N GLY A 7 0.89 5.48 -10.04
CA GLY A 7 2.13 4.85 -9.57
C GLY A 7 3.15 5.79 -8.93
N GLY A 8 2.79 7.05 -8.65
CA GLY A 8 3.69 8.04 -8.04
C GLY A 8 4.24 7.61 -6.67
N GLY A 9 3.46 6.87 -5.90
CA GLY A 9 3.93 6.28 -4.64
C GLY A 9 5.07 5.27 -4.86
N ALA A 10 4.91 4.35 -5.82
CA ALA A 10 5.93 3.34 -6.14
C ALA A 10 7.23 4.01 -6.65
N LEU A 11 7.12 4.93 -7.61
CA LEU A 11 8.28 5.64 -8.15
C LEU A 11 9.04 6.43 -7.06
N SER A 12 8.32 7.06 -6.13
CA SER A 12 8.95 7.75 -4.99
C SER A 12 9.73 6.78 -4.10
N SER A 13 9.16 5.62 -3.78
CA SER A 13 9.85 4.57 -3.01
C SER A 13 11.08 4.02 -3.75
N PHE A 14 11.00 3.86 -5.07
CA PHE A 14 12.12 3.44 -5.91
C PHE A 14 13.27 4.44 -5.85
N PHE A 15 12.98 5.74 -5.95
CA PHE A 15 13.99 6.79 -5.81
C PHE A 15 14.63 6.81 -4.42
N GLN A 16 13.84 6.66 -3.35
CA GLN A 16 14.38 6.55 -1.99
C GLN A 16 15.30 5.33 -1.83
N LYS A 17 14.91 4.17 -2.37
CA LYS A 17 15.76 2.96 -2.39
C LYS A 17 17.07 3.19 -3.15
N CYS A 18 17.04 4.06 -4.16
CA CYS A 18 18.20 4.51 -4.93
C CYS A 18 18.94 5.71 -4.29
N GLY A 19 18.69 6.02 -3.02
CA GLY A 19 19.44 7.02 -2.25
C GLY A 19 19.11 8.48 -2.57
N LEU A 20 17.99 8.74 -3.24
CA LEU A 20 17.50 10.11 -3.46
C LEU A 20 16.68 10.58 -2.25
N ASN A 21 16.91 11.81 -1.85
CA ASN A 21 16.20 12.44 -0.73
C ASN A 21 15.09 13.34 -1.26
N MET A 22 13.92 13.23 -0.63
CA MET A 22 12.75 14.04 -0.97
C MET A 22 11.84 14.17 0.24
N HIS A 23 11.13 15.28 0.32
CA HIS A 23 9.99 15.40 1.22
C HIS A 23 8.71 15.06 0.46
N TYR A 24 8.10 13.95 0.87
CA TYR A 24 6.80 13.53 0.39
C TYR A 24 5.72 14.36 1.11
N ASP A 25 4.91 15.12 0.38
CA ASP A 25 4.01 16.06 1.03
C ASP A 25 2.77 16.44 0.22
N PHE A 26 1.59 16.12 0.77
CA PHE A 26 0.29 16.38 0.15
C PHE A 26 -0.50 17.46 0.86
N HIS A 27 -0.44 17.48 2.18
CA HIS A 27 -1.44 18.20 2.99
C HIS A 27 -0.86 19.42 3.70
N ARG A 28 0.31 19.93 3.30
CA ARG A 28 0.96 21.06 3.97
C ARG A 28 0.65 22.39 3.30
N SER A 29 0.61 23.44 4.11
CA SER A 29 0.56 24.80 3.61
C SER A 29 1.81 25.09 2.77
N PHE A 30 1.67 26.00 1.81
CA PHE A 30 2.77 26.43 0.95
C PHE A 30 4.04 26.78 1.75
N LEU A 31 3.91 27.55 2.85
CA LEU A 31 5.04 27.99 3.66
C LEU A 31 5.82 26.80 4.26
N LYS A 32 5.12 25.78 4.73
CA LYS A 32 5.74 24.58 5.31
C LYS A 32 6.41 23.74 4.23
N SER A 33 5.75 23.56 3.08
CA SER A 33 6.34 22.88 1.91
C SER A 33 7.60 23.60 1.43
N TYR A 34 7.56 24.94 1.34
CA TYR A 34 8.71 25.76 0.98
C TYR A 34 9.87 25.59 1.96
N TYR A 35 9.63 25.75 3.26
CA TYR A 35 10.68 25.67 4.29
C TYR A 35 11.40 24.32 4.26
N LEU A 36 10.65 23.22 4.16
CA LEU A 36 11.22 21.88 4.15
C LEU A 36 12.02 21.60 2.90
N ASN A 37 11.49 21.92 1.72
CA ASN A 37 12.24 21.76 0.47
C ASN A 37 13.46 22.68 0.43
N TYR A 38 13.34 23.93 0.88
CA TYR A 38 14.48 24.85 0.96
C TYR A 38 15.60 24.31 1.85
N ASN A 39 15.27 23.75 3.03
CA ASN A 39 16.26 23.12 3.90
C ASN A 39 16.85 21.84 3.29
N LEU A 40 16.04 21.02 2.63
CA LEU A 40 16.52 19.85 1.90
C LEU A 40 17.56 20.26 0.84
N PHE A 41 17.29 21.29 0.05
CA PHE A 41 18.21 21.77 -0.98
C PHE A 41 19.43 22.53 -0.43
N LYS A 42 19.45 22.90 0.86
CA LYS A 42 20.69 23.36 1.52
C LYS A 42 21.69 22.23 1.75
N GLU A 43 21.23 20.98 1.86
CA GLU A 43 22.08 19.79 2.03
C GLU A 43 22.74 19.39 0.69
N ARG A 44 23.62 20.25 0.16
CA ARG A 44 24.22 20.11 -1.18
C ARG A 44 25.06 18.83 -1.40
N HIS A 45 25.43 18.13 -0.33
CA HIS A 45 26.19 16.87 -0.39
C HIS A 45 25.31 15.66 -0.70
N ARG A 46 23.98 15.84 -0.76
CA ARG A 46 23.00 14.78 -1.03
C ARG A 46 22.37 14.95 -2.41
N ASN A 47 21.95 13.84 -3.00
CA ASN A 47 21.13 13.86 -4.20
C ASN A 47 19.68 14.12 -3.81
N ASN A 48 19.25 15.37 -3.93
CA ASN A 48 17.93 15.83 -3.54
C ASN A 48 17.03 15.98 -4.76
N ILE A 49 15.77 15.55 -4.66
CA ILE A 49 14.75 15.81 -5.66
C ILE A 49 13.60 16.58 -5.04
N LEU A 50 13.00 17.46 -5.84
CA LEU A 50 11.76 18.11 -5.48
C LEU A 50 10.60 17.23 -5.94
N TYR A 51 9.87 16.68 -4.97
CA TYR A 51 8.62 16.01 -5.26
C TYR A 51 7.51 17.06 -5.39
N TYR A 52 6.94 17.22 -6.58
CA TYR A 52 5.93 18.23 -6.87
C TYR A 52 4.57 17.59 -7.15
N THR A 53 3.52 18.07 -6.48
CA THR A 53 2.13 17.83 -6.89
C THR A 53 1.34 19.11 -6.82
N GLU A 54 0.40 19.28 -7.76
CA GLU A 54 -0.50 20.43 -7.82
C GLU A 54 -1.38 20.55 -6.56
N TRP A 55 -1.58 19.47 -5.82
CA TRP A 55 -2.40 19.44 -4.61
C TRP A 55 -1.64 20.01 -3.38
N GLY A 56 -0.34 19.74 -3.27
CA GLY A 56 0.49 20.13 -2.10
C GLY A 56 1.09 21.55 -2.14
N LEU A 57 0.94 22.27 -3.25
CA LEU A 57 1.38 23.65 -3.39
C LEU A 57 0.16 24.53 -3.68
N ASN A 58 -0.34 25.17 -2.62
CA ASN A 58 -1.46 26.11 -2.69
C ASN A 58 -1.25 27.08 -3.87
N THR A 59 -2.25 27.13 -4.74
CA THR A 59 -2.22 27.73 -6.07
C THR A 59 -1.83 29.20 -6.03
N LEU A 60 -2.14 29.91 -4.95
CA LEU A 60 -1.85 31.33 -4.77
C LEU A 60 -0.35 31.66 -4.89
N TYR A 61 0.55 30.76 -4.47
CA TYR A 61 2.00 31.00 -4.47
C TYR A 61 2.77 30.13 -5.48
N ARG A 62 2.07 29.38 -6.32
CA ARG A 62 2.65 28.45 -7.29
C ARG A 62 3.61 29.14 -8.25
N GLU A 63 3.17 30.21 -8.92
CA GLU A 63 4.01 30.97 -9.86
C GLU A 63 5.25 31.55 -9.17
N LYS A 64 5.07 32.09 -7.96
CA LYS A 64 6.17 32.62 -7.16
C LYS A 64 7.19 31.53 -6.85
N PHE A 65 6.76 30.32 -6.51
CA PHE A 65 7.65 29.21 -6.21
C PHE A 65 8.38 28.68 -7.45
N LEU A 66 7.65 28.47 -8.55
CA LEU A 66 8.22 27.97 -9.80
C LEU A 66 9.21 28.99 -10.41
N SER A 67 9.00 30.29 -10.19
CA SER A 67 9.97 31.31 -10.62
C SER A 67 11.29 31.31 -9.86
N LEU A 68 11.41 30.59 -8.74
CA LEU A 68 12.69 30.43 -8.01
C LEU A 68 13.66 29.46 -8.69
N PHE A 69 13.21 28.70 -9.69
CA PHE A 69 14.10 27.86 -10.49
C PHE A 69 14.86 28.70 -11.51
N LEU A 70 16.01 29.23 -11.08
CA LEU A 70 16.86 30.12 -11.90
C LEU A 70 17.74 29.34 -12.90
N LYS A 71 17.98 28.06 -12.67
CA LYS A 71 18.78 27.18 -13.53
C LYS A 71 17.88 26.29 -14.36
N LYS A 72 18.41 25.74 -15.46
CA LYS A 72 17.74 24.69 -16.24
C LYS A 72 17.32 23.55 -15.30
N VAL A 73 16.02 23.28 -15.23
CA VAL A 73 15.45 22.22 -14.38
C VAL A 73 15.29 20.96 -15.19
N ILE A 74 15.76 19.83 -14.67
CA ILE A 74 15.41 18.52 -15.19
C ILE A 74 14.11 18.07 -14.53
N ILE A 75 13.09 17.81 -15.34
CA ILE A 75 11.78 17.37 -14.88
C ILE A 75 11.56 15.94 -15.36
N LEU A 76 11.33 15.01 -14.43
CA LEU A 76 10.83 13.68 -14.77
C LEU A 76 9.32 13.64 -14.51
N PHE A 77 8.56 13.42 -15.57
CA PHE A 77 7.11 13.36 -15.54
C PHE A 77 6.62 11.92 -15.66
N LEU A 78 6.03 11.42 -14.59
CA LEU A 78 5.29 10.15 -14.61
C LEU A 78 3.93 10.37 -15.27
N VAL A 79 3.74 9.76 -16.44
CA VAL A 79 2.52 9.85 -17.23
C VAL A 79 1.79 8.50 -17.23
N ARG A 80 0.49 8.56 -17.48
CA ARG A 80 -0.35 7.39 -17.65
C ARG A 80 -1.48 7.75 -18.60
N ASP A 81 -1.91 6.78 -19.41
CA ASP A 81 -3.13 6.90 -20.19
C ASP A 81 -4.30 7.45 -19.33
N PRO A 82 -4.94 8.58 -19.74
CA PRO A 82 -6.04 9.20 -19.00
C PRO A 82 -7.20 8.25 -18.69
N ILE A 83 -7.56 7.37 -19.64
CA ILE A 83 -8.69 6.46 -19.47
C ILE A 83 -8.36 5.40 -18.40
N SER A 84 -7.17 4.81 -18.47
CA SER A 84 -6.69 3.84 -17.48
C SER A 84 -6.58 4.45 -16.09
N ARG A 85 -6.19 5.72 -16.00
CA ARG A 85 -6.18 6.47 -14.73
C ARG A 85 -7.59 6.60 -14.14
N LEU A 86 -8.58 6.98 -14.96
CA LEU A 86 -9.99 7.08 -14.57
C LEU A 86 -10.55 5.72 -14.13
N LYS A 87 -10.23 4.65 -14.86
CA LYS A 87 -10.62 3.28 -14.47
C LYS A 87 -10.08 2.91 -13.08
N THR A 88 -8.80 3.19 -12.80
CA THR A 88 -8.24 2.95 -11.47
C THR A 88 -8.92 3.80 -10.40
N ALA A 89 -9.39 5.01 -10.74
CA ALA A 89 -10.06 5.88 -9.79
C ALA A 89 -11.44 5.37 -9.37
N VAL A 90 -12.25 4.92 -10.34
CA VAL A 90 -13.55 4.28 -10.05
C VAL A 90 -13.36 3.04 -9.19
N ASN A 91 -12.31 2.27 -9.47
CA ASN A 91 -11.97 1.06 -8.72
C ASN A 91 -11.12 1.33 -7.47
N HIS A 92 -10.89 2.59 -7.11
CA HIS A 92 -10.06 2.93 -5.96
C HIS A 92 -10.82 2.56 -4.68
N HIS A 93 -10.33 1.51 -4.02
CA HIS A 93 -10.90 0.99 -2.81
C HIS A 93 -9.98 1.26 -1.61
N THR A 94 -10.55 1.10 -0.43
CA THR A 94 -9.92 1.31 0.87
C THR A 94 -10.51 0.32 1.87
N ASN A 95 -9.91 0.25 3.05
CA ASN A 95 -10.52 -0.41 4.20
C ASN A 95 -11.75 0.37 4.69
N ASN A 96 -12.70 -0.36 5.26
CA ASN A 96 -13.89 0.18 5.90
C ASN A 96 -13.51 0.78 7.26
N PRO A 97 -13.50 2.10 7.43
CA PRO A 97 -13.06 2.71 8.69
C PRO A 97 -13.98 2.33 9.88
N ASP A 98 -15.26 2.05 9.62
CA ASP A 98 -16.24 1.75 10.67
C ASP A 98 -16.25 0.27 11.09
N LYS A 99 -15.60 -0.62 10.32
CA LYS A 99 -15.57 -2.07 10.57
C LYS A 99 -14.17 -2.65 10.41
N ASP A 100 -13.13 -1.86 10.67
CA ASP A 100 -11.74 -2.26 10.47
C ASP A 100 -11.23 -3.18 11.60
N VAL A 101 -11.84 -4.37 11.70
CA VAL A 101 -11.41 -5.38 12.68
C VAL A 101 -10.17 -6.07 12.13
N ARG A 102 -9.01 -5.62 12.61
CA ARG A 102 -7.70 -6.16 12.21
C ARG A 102 -7.17 -7.24 13.15
N LEU A 103 -7.71 -7.30 14.37
CA LEU A 103 -7.38 -8.30 15.38
C LEU A 103 -8.65 -9.08 15.73
N PHE A 104 -8.61 -10.39 15.62
CA PHE A 104 -9.74 -11.28 15.90
C PHE A 104 -9.25 -12.63 16.40
N ASN A 105 -10.15 -13.50 16.87
CA ASN A 105 -9.79 -14.83 17.37
C ASN A 105 -10.53 -15.94 16.60
N LEU A 106 -10.32 -17.19 17.02
CA LEU A 106 -10.91 -18.35 16.34
C LEU A 106 -12.45 -18.41 16.42
N SER A 107 -13.09 -17.66 17.32
CA SER A 107 -14.56 -17.59 17.43
C SER A 107 -15.19 -16.54 16.52
N SER A 108 -14.37 -15.66 15.91
CA SER A 108 -14.84 -14.54 15.13
C SER A 108 -15.37 -14.96 13.76
N ASP A 109 -16.48 -14.35 13.36
CA ASP A 109 -17.09 -14.56 12.04
C ASP A 109 -16.26 -13.89 10.95
N PHE A 110 -15.52 -14.71 10.19
CA PHE A 110 -14.63 -14.21 9.15
C PHE A 110 -15.37 -13.53 7.99
N ASN A 111 -16.64 -13.87 7.72
CA ASN A 111 -17.40 -13.20 6.67
C ASN A 111 -17.69 -11.74 7.04
N LYS A 112 -17.93 -11.47 8.33
CA LYS A 112 -18.07 -10.09 8.83
C LYS A 112 -16.77 -9.32 8.77
N ILE A 113 -15.65 -9.96 9.15
CA ILE A 113 -14.31 -9.36 9.12
C ILE A 113 -13.89 -8.99 7.68
N LEU A 114 -14.12 -9.91 6.74
CA LEU A 114 -13.77 -9.73 5.33
C LEU A 114 -14.69 -8.74 4.59
N ASN A 115 -15.78 -8.28 5.21
CA ASN A 115 -16.58 -7.16 4.71
C ASN A 115 -15.93 -5.78 5.00
N CYS A 116 -14.62 -5.69 4.76
CA CYS A 116 -13.79 -4.50 4.99
C CYS A 116 -13.47 -3.74 3.70
N LYS A 117 -13.49 -4.35 2.51
CA LYS A 117 -13.26 -3.62 1.24
C LYS A 117 -14.41 -2.66 0.95
N LYS A 118 -14.08 -1.38 0.74
CA LYS A 118 -15.02 -0.30 0.39
C LYS A 118 -14.48 0.57 -0.73
N TYR A 119 -15.37 1.19 -1.48
CA TYR A 119 -15.06 2.07 -2.61
C TYR A 119 -15.41 3.52 -2.28
N GLY A 120 -14.68 4.46 -2.87
CA GLY A 120 -14.96 5.89 -2.74
C GLY A 120 -16.29 6.28 -3.37
N THR A 121 -16.87 7.38 -2.88
CA THR A 121 -18.06 8.01 -3.46
C THR A 121 -17.79 9.49 -3.73
N SER A 122 -18.68 10.15 -4.47
CA SER A 122 -18.58 11.59 -4.72
C SER A 122 -18.65 12.45 -3.45
N ILE A 123 -19.08 11.88 -2.32
CA ILE A 123 -19.21 12.57 -1.04
C ILE A 123 -18.06 12.16 -0.13
N VAL A 124 -17.29 13.14 0.34
CA VAL A 124 -16.18 12.92 1.27
C VAL A 124 -16.67 12.21 2.54
N GLY A 125 -15.98 11.14 2.93
CA GLY A 125 -16.32 10.35 4.11
C GLY A 125 -17.45 9.34 3.91
N LYS A 126 -18.03 9.24 2.70
CA LYS A 126 -19.01 8.20 2.34
C LYS A 126 -18.39 7.14 1.44
N PHE A 127 -18.78 5.90 1.69
CA PHE A 127 -18.21 4.72 1.04
C PHE A 127 -19.30 3.82 0.45
N ALA A 128 -18.95 3.15 -0.64
CA ALA A 128 -19.80 2.18 -1.34
C ALA A 128 -19.26 0.75 -1.21
N ASN A 129 -20.12 -0.24 -1.44
CA ASN A 129 -19.75 -1.66 -1.44
C ASN A 129 -19.22 -2.15 -2.79
N ALA A 130 -19.41 -1.35 -3.84
CA ALA A 130 -18.98 -1.63 -5.21
C ALA A 130 -18.43 -0.35 -5.85
N PRO A 131 -17.63 -0.45 -6.93
CA PRO A 131 -17.18 0.72 -7.69
C PRO A 131 -18.36 1.58 -8.17
N MET A 132 -18.23 2.90 -8.07
CA MET A 132 -19.26 3.85 -8.51
C MET A 132 -18.66 4.85 -9.49
N ILE A 133 -19.24 4.97 -10.69
CA ILE A 133 -18.73 5.89 -11.71
C ILE A 133 -18.84 7.35 -11.27
N GLU A 134 -19.83 7.68 -10.45
CA GLU A 134 -20.05 9.00 -9.86
C GLU A 134 -18.89 9.43 -8.98
N TYR A 135 -18.05 8.49 -8.49
CA TYR A 135 -16.84 8.83 -7.77
C TYR A 135 -15.87 9.65 -8.62
N LEU A 136 -15.93 9.55 -9.95
CA LEU A 136 -15.15 10.41 -10.84
C LEU A 136 -15.45 11.89 -10.65
N ASN A 137 -16.66 12.27 -10.22
CA ASN A 137 -16.97 13.67 -9.92
C ASN A 137 -16.04 14.21 -8.83
N PHE A 138 -15.77 13.42 -7.78
CA PHE A 138 -14.79 13.83 -6.77
C PHE A 138 -13.45 14.18 -7.43
N TRP A 139 -12.95 13.32 -8.32
CA TRP A 139 -11.66 13.52 -8.97
C TRP A 139 -11.64 14.67 -9.99
N PHE A 140 -12.68 14.83 -10.81
CA PHE A 140 -12.76 15.93 -11.76
C PHE A 140 -12.85 17.30 -11.10
N PHE A 141 -13.52 17.40 -9.95
CA PHE A 141 -13.73 18.67 -9.27
C PHE A 141 -12.68 18.98 -8.18
N THR A 142 -12.01 17.97 -7.63
CA THR A 142 -11.02 18.18 -6.56
C THR A 142 -9.57 18.04 -7.02
N ASP A 143 -9.33 17.36 -8.15
CA ASP A 143 -7.98 16.98 -8.55
C ASP A 143 -7.64 17.47 -9.97
N ARG A 144 -6.39 17.90 -10.11
CA ARG A 144 -5.88 18.66 -11.26
C ARG A 144 -5.23 17.73 -12.28
N TRP A 145 -5.98 16.75 -12.74
CA TRP A 145 -5.44 15.56 -13.43
C TRP A 145 -4.79 15.80 -14.79
N PHE A 146 -5.04 16.95 -15.41
CA PHE A 146 -4.62 17.23 -16.78
C PHE A 146 -3.94 18.60 -16.93
N LEU A 147 -3.35 19.11 -15.84
CA LEU A 147 -2.69 20.41 -15.84
C LEU A 147 -1.20 20.37 -16.19
N TYR A 148 -0.73 19.29 -16.85
CA TYR A 148 0.69 19.12 -17.18
C TYR A 148 1.26 20.28 -18.01
N ASN A 149 0.55 20.67 -19.07
CA ASN A 149 0.96 21.77 -19.93
C ASN A 149 0.95 23.10 -19.17
N SER A 150 -0.02 23.31 -18.29
CA SER A 150 -0.07 24.50 -17.43
C SER A 150 1.09 24.52 -16.42
N LEU A 151 1.54 23.36 -15.93
CA LEU A 151 2.75 23.27 -15.11
C LEU A 151 4.00 23.65 -15.90
N LEU A 152 4.19 23.03 -17.06
CA LEU A 152 5.35 23.28 -17.89
C LEU A 152 5.42 24.74 -18.37
N SER A 153 4.28 25.36 -18.71
CA SER A 153 4.24 26.77 -19.12
C SER A 153 4.69 27.75 -18.02
N SER A 154 4.60 27.35 -16.75
CA SER A 154 5.00 28.17 -15.60
C SER A 154 6.49 28.04 -15.26
N ILE A 155 7.24 27.16 -15.94
CA ILE A 155 8.66 26.94 -15.71
C ILE A 155 9.44 27.49 -16.91
N ARG A 156 10.34 28.43 -16.68
CA ARG A 156 10.99 29.20 -17.77
C ARG A 156 12.07 28.42 -18.53
N ASN A 157 12.83 27.57 -17.84
CA ASN A 157 13.96 26.85 -18.41
C ASN A 157 14.00 25.43 -17.87
N PHE A 158 13.54 24.48 -18.69
CA PHE A 158 13.48 23.08 -18.29
C PHE A 158 13.82 22.14 -19.45
N GLU A 159 14.14 20.91 -19.07
CA GLU A 159 14.14 19.75 -19.95
C GLU A 159 13.26 18.70 -19.30
N VAL A 160 12.34 18.16 -20.09
CA VAL A 160 11.35 17.20 -19.62
C VAL A 160 11.66 15.81 -20.15
N PHE A 161 11.61 14.84 -19.25
CA PHE A 161 11.66 13.42 -19.55
C PHE A 161 10.34 12.81 -19.10
N TYR A 162 9.70 12.09 -20.01
CA TYR A 162 8.47 11.38 -19.71
C TYR A 162 8.80 9.93 -19.38
N ILE A 163 8.13 9.40 -18.37
CA ILE A 163 8.14 7.98 -18.05
C ILE A 163 6.69 7.51 -17.96
N ASP A 164 6.35 6.53 -18.78
CA ASP A 164 5.03 5.90 -18.69
C ASP A 164 4.95 5.04 -17.43
N MET A 165 3.78 5.00 -16.78
CA MET A 165 3.53 4.12 -15.63
C MET A 165 3.84 2.65 -15.94
N GLU A 166 3.66 2.21 -17.18
CA GLU A 166 4.03 0.85 -17.60
C GLU A 166 5.52 0.54 -17.38
N GLU A 167 6.41 1.54 -17.43
CA GLU A 167 7.85 1.37 -17.21
C GLU A 167 8.22 1.12 -15.75
N ILE A 168 7.32 1.43 -14.82
CA ILE A 168 7.52 1.21 -13.37
C ILE A 168 6.69 0.04 -12.83
N LYS A 169 6.12 -0.78 -13.72
CA LYS A 169 5.48 -2.05 -13.36
C LYS A 169 6.51 -3.13 -13.05
N PRO A 170 6.12 -4.19 -12.31
CA PRO A 170 7.01 -5.26 -11.87
C PRO A 170 8.04 -5.73 -12.91
N ALA A 171 7.60 -6.06 -14.13
CA ALA A 171 8.46 -6.63 -15.16
C ALA A 171 9.55 -5.69 -15.70
N LYS A 172 9.42 -4.37 -15.49
CA LYS A 172 10.33 -3.35 -16.06
C LYS A 172 11.00 -2.47 -15.01
N ALA A 173 10.40 -2.34 -13.83
CA ALA A 173 10.76 -1.34 -12.83
C ALA A 173 12.25 -1.34 -12.47
N PHE A 174 12.87 -2.52 -12.30
CA PHE A 174 14.29 -2.61 -11.96
C PHE A 174 15.19 -2.05 -13.05
N ASP A 175 14.98 -2.47 -14.29
CA ASP A 175 15.79 -2.06 -15.45
C ASP A 175 15.57 -0.57 -15.76
N THR A 176 14.32 -0.12 -15.72
CA THR A 176 13.98 1.30 -15.83
C THR A 176 14.71 2.15 -14.79
N MET A 177 14.78 1.69 -13.54
CA MET A 177 15.51 2.41 -12.49
C MET A 177 17.02 2.36 -12.69
N CYS A 178 17.59 1.31 -13.30
CA CYS A 178 18.98 1.29 -13.74
C CYS A 178 19.24 2.35 -14.83
N ASP A 179 18.36 2.47 -15.81
CA ASP A 179 18.48 3.43 -16.91
C ASP A 179 18.36 4.88 -16.43
N LEU A 180 17.39 5.15 -15.55
CA LEU A 180 17.25 6.45 -14.91
C LEU A 180 18.49 6.77 -14.05
N ALA A 181 19.06 5.79 -13.35
CA ALA A 181 20.27 5.99 -12.55
C ALA A 181 21.47 6.35 -13.43
N ASN A 182 21.65 5.67 -14.58
CA ASN A 182 22.67 6.01 -15.57
C ASN A 182 22.47 7.42 -16.11
N LYS A 183 21.23 7.77 -16.46
CA LYS A 183 20.88 9.04 -17.10
C LYS A 183 21.05 10.24 -16.17
N PHE A 184 20.67 10.10 -14.91
CA PHE A 184 20.63 11.20 -13.94
C PHE A 184 21.74 11.14 -12.87
N GLY A 185 22.59 10.10 -12.91
CA GLY A 185 23.78 10.01 -12.05
C GLY A 185 23.49 9.69 -10.58
N PHE A 186 22.38 9.02 -10.27
CA PHE A 186 22.09 8.55 -8.90
C PHE A 186 22.47 7.08 -8.68
N LYS A 187 22.40 6.61 -7.43
CA LYS A 187 22.83 5.25 -7.07
C LYS A 187 21.93 4.20 -7.75
N LYS A 188 22.54 3.26 -8.48
CA LYS A 188 21.82 2.16 -9.15
C LYS A 188 21.08 1.27 -8.14
N PRO A 189 19.92 0.73 -8.53
CA PRO A 189 19.25 -0.29 -7.73
C PRO A 189 20.08 -1.58 -7.69
N THR A 190 19.97 -2.31 -6.58
CA THR A 190 20.68 -3.59 -6.35
C THR A 190 19.77 -4.71 -5.88
N ASP A 191 18.62 -4.36 -5.32
CA ASP A 191 17.63 -5.27 -4.75
C ASP A 191 16.48 -5.46 -5.74
N LYS A 192 16.65 -6.34 -6.73
CA LYS A 192 15.69 -6.53 -7.83
C LYS A 192 14.28 -6.83 -7.33
N LYS A 193 14.14 -7.71 -6.33
CA LYS A 193 12.84 -8.10 -5.75
C LYS A 193 12.02 -6.91 -5.25
N PHE A 194 12.67 -5.92 -4.64
CA PHE A 194 11.97 -4.73 -4.16
C PHE A 194 11.29 -3.94 -5.29
N PHE A 195 11.92 -3.83 -6.47
CA PHE A 195 11.37 -3.08 -7.60
C PHE A 195 10.31 -3.89 -8.36
N GLU A 196 10.42 -5.22 -8.33
CA GLU A 196 9.42 -6.12 -8.93
C GLU A 196 8.19 -6.35 -8.03
N GLY A 197 8.28 -6.01 -6.75
CA GLY A 197 7.23 -6.24 -5.76
C GLY A 197 5.99 -5.34 -5.93
N VAL A 198 4.80 -5.94 -5.79
CA VAL A 198 3.52 -5.22 -5.74
C VAL A 198 3.05 -5.09 -4.28
N MET A 199 2.95 -3.86 -3.78
CA MET A 199 2.59 -3.57 -2.38
C MET A 199 1.08 -3.55 -2.13
N ASN A 200 0.35 -2.81 -2.98
CA ASN A 200 -1.07 -2.47 -2.81
C ASN A 200 -1.91 -3.07 -3.93
N GLY A 201 -1.56 -4.27 -4.41
CA GLY A 201 -2.30 -4.94 -5.48
C GLY A 201 -3.70 -5.35 -5.03
N ASP A 202 -4.08 -6.58 -5.28
CA ASP A 202 -5.44 -7.06 -4.97
C ASP A 202 -5.75 -7.07 -3.46
N PHE A 203 -4.72 -6.93 -2.62
CA PHE A 203 -4.84 -6.91 -1.16
C PHE A 203 -5.16 -5.54 -0.55
N LEU A 204 -5.13 -4.46 -1.33
CA LEU A 204 -5.36 -3.11 -0.79
C LEU A 204 -6.72 -3.03 -0.09
N GLY A 205 -6.75 -2.42 1.09
CA GLY A 205 -7.98 -2.29 1.89
C GLY A 205 -8.44 -3.59 2.58
N ILE A 206 -7.86 -4.75 2.24
CA ILE A 206 -8.20 -6.04 2.82
C ILE A 206 -7.13 -6.50 3.81
N LEU A 207 -5.85 -6.53 3.43
CA LEU A 207 -4.76 -6.95 4.32
C LEU A 207 -4.07 -5.74 4.99
N PRO A 208 -3.37 -5.91 6.12
CA PRO A 208 -3.12 -7.15 6.88
C PRO A 208 -4.20 -7.50 7.92
N PHE A 209 -4.15 -8.72 8.44
CA PHE A 209 -4.93 -9.19 9.59
C PHE A 209 -4.05 -9.89 10.63
N THR A 210 -4.51 -9.91 11.88
CA THR A 210 -3.92 -10.66 12.99
C THR A 210 -4.97 -11.58 13.59
N LEU A 211 -4.75 -12.89 13.48
CA LEU A 211 -5.50 -13.91 14.20
C LEU A 211 -4.80 -14.17 15.55
N TYR A 212 -5.50 -13.87 16.63
CA TYR A 212 -5.10 -14.20 17.99
C TYR A 212 -5.58 -15.62 18.33
N ILE A 213 -4.64 -16.51 18.60
CA ILE A 213 -4.90 -17.93 18.83
C ILE A 213 -4.74 -18.23 20.33
N HIS A 214 -5.79 -18.79 20.93
CA HIS A 214 -5.82 -19.12 22.35
C HIS A 214 -6.65 -20.38 22.62
N SER A 215 -6.25 -21.16 23.63
CA SER A 215 -6.89 -22.44 23.99
C SER A 215 -8.36 -22.30 24.40
N LYS A 216 -8.73 -21.18 25.03
CA LYS A 216 -10.13 -20.82 25.38
C LYS A 216 -11.08 -20.80 24.18
N ASP A 217 -10.56 -20.64 22.96
CA ASP A 217 -11.40 -20.53 21.77
C ASP A 217 -11.71 -21.90 21.13
N ILE A 218 -11.05 -22.97 21.56
CA ILE A 218 -11.16 -24.32 20.96
C ILE A 218 -12.61 -24.82 20.86
N ASP A 219 -13.42 -24.55 21.89
CA ASP A 219 -14.80 -25.04 21.94
C ASP A 219 -15.82 -24.07 21.29
N ASN A 220 -15.37 -22.87 20.91
CA ASN A 220 -16.19 -21.80 20.31
C ASN A 220 -15.69 -21.38 18.92
N VAL A 221 -14.92 -22.23 18.24
CA VAL A 221 -14.40 -21.93 16.91
C VAL A 221 -15.56 -21.66 15.95
N TYR A 222 -15.48 -20.54 15.25
CA TYR A 222 -16.50 -20.17 14.28
C TYR A 222 -16.66 -21.26 13.22
N SER A 223 -17.92 -21.56 12.93
CA SER A 223 -18.32 -22.42 11.82
C SER A 223 -19.60 -21.86 11.22
N LEU A 224 -19.81 -22.08 9.91
CA LEU A 224 -21.02 -21.63 9.21
C LEU A 224 -22.32 -22.22 9.78
N MET A 225 -22.24 -23.36 10.48
CA MET A 225 -23.41 -24.10 10.98
C MET A 225 -23.76 -23.80 12.44
N LYS A 226 -22.78 -23.40 13.26
CA LYS A 226 -22.97 -23.13 14.69
C LYS A 226 -21.84 -22.24 15.19
N SER A 227 -22.15 -21.02 15.60
CA SER A 227 -21.16 -20.11 16.18
C SER A 227 -21.78 -19.16 17.19
N TYR A 228 -21.07 -18.97 18.31
CA TYR A 228 -21.28 -17.86 19.22
C TYR A 228 -19.93 -17.14 19.35
N GLU A 229 -19.89 -15.87 18.98
CA GLU A 229 -18.66 -15.09 19.05
C GLU A 229 -18.28 -14.83 20.52
N ASN A 230 -17.06 -15.19 20.88
CA ASN A 230 -16.51 -15.03 22.22
C ASN A 230 -15.11 -14.40 22.14
N LEU A 231 -15.06 -13.07 22.27
CA LEU A 231 -13.82 -12.31 22.19
C LEU A 231 -13.03 -12.25 23.51
N SER A 232 -13.40 -13.04 24.52
CA SER A 232 -12.77 -12.95 25.86
C SER A 232 -11.29 -13.28 25.85
N SER A 233 -10.83 -14.16 24.95
CA SER A 233 -9.42 -14.54 24.84
C SER A 233 -8.51 -13.38 24.43
N LEU A 234 -9.04 -12.38 23.71
CA LEU A 234 -8.27 -11.20 23.27
C LEU A 234 -7.75 -10.33 24.43
N LYS A 235 -8.25 -10.54 25.66
CA LYS A 235 -7.80 -9.83 26.86
C LYS A 235 -6.65 -10.52 27.58
N ASP A 236 -6.39 -11.78 27.24
CA ASP A 236 -5.27 -12.53 27.79
C ASP A 236 -3.97 -12.13 27.07
N ASN A 237 -2.82 -12.31 27.72
CA ASN A 237 -1.52 -11.91 27.16
C ASN A 237 -0.66 -13.09 26.70
N ASP A 238 -1.16 -14.32 26.88
CA ASP A 238 -0.44 -15.58 26.63
C ASP A 238 -0.84 -16.26 25.31
N GLY A 239 -1.73 -15.67 24.51
CA GLY A 239 -2.06 -16.18 23.18
C GLY A 239 -0.96 -15.94 22.14
N ILE A 240 -1.22 -16.42 20.94
CA ILE A 240 -0.29 -16.42 19.80
C ILE A 240 -0.80 -15.46 18.73
N HIS A 241 0.07 -14.59 18.22
CA HIS A 241 -0.28 -13.62 17.19
C HIS A 241 0.15 -14.10 15.81
N LEU A 242 -0.81 -14.62 15.04
CA LEU A 242 -0.62 -15.05 13.66
C LEU A 242 -1.00 -13.92 12.70
N GLN A 243 -0.05 -13.47 11.87
CA GLN A 243 -0.30 -12.45 10.86
C GLN A 243 -0.71 -13.08 9.52
N ILE A 244 -1.79 -12.60 8.94
CA ILE A 244 -2.23 -12.92 7.58
C ILE A 244 -1.98 -11.67 6.74
N THR A 245 -0.96 -11.72 5.89
CA THR A 245 -0.47 -10.54 5.14
C THR A 245 0.28 -10.97 3.89
N SER A 246 0.83 -10.01 3.15
CA SER A 246 1.67 -10.30 2.00
C SER A 246 3.16 -10.34 2.35
N THR A 247 3.91 -11.19 1.66
CA THR A 247 5.38 -11.26 1.75
C THR A 247 6.02 -9.89 1.47
N ASN A 248 5.50 -9.15 0.49
CA ASN A 248 5.99 -7.82 0.13
C ASN A 248 5.82 -6.82 1.28
N LEU A 249 4.70 -6.87 2.01
CA LEU A 249 4.48 -6.01 3.19
C LEU A 249 5.47 -6.34 4.31
N VAL A 250 5.69 -7.62 4.60
CA VAL A 250 6.65 -8.08 5.62
C VAL A 250 8.07 -7.62 5.29
N GLU A 251 8.50 -7.75 4.03
CA GLU A 251 9.82 -7.29 3.59
C GLU A 251 9.95 -5.76 3.63
N PHE A 252 8.92 -5.04 3.17
CA PHE A 252 8.90 -3.57 3.16
C PHE A 252 9.05 -2.98 4.56
N TYR A 253 8.33 -3.52 5.54
CA TYR A 253 8.44 -3.12 6.95
C TYR A 253 9.66 -3.74 7.66
N LYS A 254 10.50 -4.51 6.95
CA LYS A 254 11.70 -5.18 7.48
C LYS A 254 11.40 -6.14 8.64
N GLN A 255 10.22 -6.73 8.63
CA GLN A 255 9.73 -7.65 9.65
C GLN A 255 10.15 -9.10 9.42
N SER A 256 10.75 -9.40 8.26
CA SER A 256 11.16 -10.77 7.87
C SER A 256 12.19 -11.42 8.80
N LYS A 257 12.84 -10.64 9.69
CA LYS A 257 13.74 -11.15 10.72
C LYS A 257 13.00 -11.73 11.92
N GLU A 258 11.79 -11.24 12.20
CA GLU A 258 10.99 -11.62 13.36
C GLU A 258 9.86 -12.58 12.97
N TYR A 259 9.27 -12.35 11.80
CA TYR A 259 8.12 -13.10 11.30
C TYR A 259 8.54 -13.97 10.12
N ILE A 260 8.30 -15.28 10.24
CA ILE A 260 8.62 -16.28 9.23
C ILE A 260 7.33 -16.78 8.59
N ASN A 261 7.38 -17.05 7.29
CA ASN A 261 6.25 -17.58 6.53
C ASN A 261 6.08 -19.09 6.82
N PHE A 262 4.97 -19.46 7.45
CA PHE A 262 4.59 -20.83 7.79
C PHE A 262 3.39 -21.33 6.98
N THR A 263 3.03 -20.71 5.86
CA THR A 263 1.87 -21.11 5.04
C THR A 263 1.83 -22.61 4.74
N LYS A 264 2.98 -23.22 4.39
CA LYS A 264 3.06 -24.66 4.06
C LYS A 264 2.71 -25.61 5.22
N GLU A 265 2.71 -25.11 6.45
CA GLU A 265 2.37 -25.90 7.64
C GLU A 265 0.84 -25.92 7.88
N PHE A 266 0.12 -24.93 7.34
CA PHE A 266 -1.33 -24.78 7.52
C PHE A 266 -2.14 -25.20 6.29
N PHE A 267 -1.54 -25.28 5.10
CA PHE A 267 -2.24 -25.61 3.87
C PHE A 267 -1.51 -26.69 3.07
N ASP A 268 -2.25 -27.70 2.66
CA ASP A 268 -1.70 -28.83 1.89
C ASP A 268 -1.52 -28.45 0.42
N LYS A 269 -2.24 -27.42 -0.05
CA LYS A 269 -2.14 -26.84 -1.39
C LYS A 269 -1.60 -25.40 -1.31
N PRO A 270 -0.87 -24.93 -2.35
CA PRO A 270 -0.53 -23.52 -2.47
C PRO A 270 -1.78 -22.63 -2.44
N LEU A 271 -1.65 -21.44 -1.86
CA LEU A 271 -2.69 -20.41 -1.93
C LEU A 271 -2.81 -19.86 -3.36
N LYS A 272 -3.96 -19.29 -3.71
CA LYS A 272 -4.20 -18.70 -5.03
C LYS A 272 -3.23 -17.56 -5.33
N TYR A 273 -2.93 -16.75 -4.30
CA TYR A 273 -2.03 -15.61 -4.41
C TYR A 273 -0.64 -15.96 -3.84
N GLU A 274 0.37 -16.02 -4.70
CA GLU A 274 1.74 -16.42 -4.30
C GLU A 274 2.35 -15.54 -3.19
N ASN A 275 1.97 -14.26 -3.15
CA ASN A 275 2.48 -13.32 -2.17
C ASN A 275 1.67 -13.31 -0.87
N LEU A 276 0.51 -13.96 -0.78
CA LEU A 276 -0.27 -14.12 0.45
C LEU A 276 0.39 -15.16 1.36
N GLY A 277 0.43 -14.89 2.67
CA GLY A 277 0.98 -15.88 3.60
C GLY A 277 0.58 -15.70 5.04
N ILE A 278 0.97 -16.74 5.81
CA ILE A 278 0.79 -16.86 7.24
C ILE A 278 2.13 -16.65 7.92
N PHE A 279 2.23 -15.63 8.75
CA PHE A 279 3.47 -15.18 9.35
C PHE A 279 3.39 -15.23 10.87
N LEU A 280 4.37 -15.87 11.50
CA LEU A 280 4.47 -16.05 12.95
C LEU A 280 5.91 -15.86 13.41
N LYS A 281 6.09 -15.53 14.69
CA LYS A 281 7.41 -15.71 15.32
C LYS A 281 7.70 -17.20 15.48
N PRO A 282 8.94 -17.67 15.22
CA PRO A 282 9.28 -19.10 15.33
C PRO A 282 8.93 -19.73 16.69
N GLN A 283 9.14 -18.99 17.78
CA GLN A 283 8.79 -19.40 19.13
C GLN A 283 7.27 -19.58 19.35
N GLU A 284 6.45 -18.72 18.75
CA GLU A 284 4.99 -18.83 18.83
C GLU A 284 4.48 -20.01 18.02
N PHE A 285 5.05 -20.24 16.84
CA PHE A 285 4.77 -21.44 16.05
C PHE A 285 5.14 -22.73 16.80
N GLY A 286 6.31 -22.74 17.46
CA GLY A 286 6.73 -23.86 18.31
C GLY A 286 5.74 -24.15 19.44
N ARG A 287 5.23 -23.11 20.12
CA ARG A 287 4.18 -23.24 21.14
C ARG A 287 2.88 -23.80 20.56
N LEU A 288 2.45 -23.29 19.39
CA LEU A 288 1.24 -23.78 18.74
C LEU A 288 1.34 -25.26 18.39
N LYS A 289 2.48 -25.72 17.86
CA LYS A 289 2.70 -27.13 17.50
C LYS A 289 2.69 -28.10 18.68
N GLN A 290 2.92 -27.63 19.90
CA GLN A 290 2.88 -28.46 21.11
C GLN A 290 1.43 -28.80 21.54
N ASP A 291 0.46 -27.98 21.15
CA ASP A 291 -0.97 -28.23 21.40
C ASP A 291 -1.62 -28.68 20.08
N SER A 292 -1.65 -30.00 19.86
CA SER A 292 -2.20 -30.57 18.62
C SER A 292 -3.66 -30.20 18.39
N LYS A 293 -4.46 -30.13 19.46
CA LYS A 293 -5.88 -29.76 19.35
C LYS A 293 -6.03 -28.31 18.90
N LEU A 294 -5.29 -27.39 19.52
CA LEU A 294 -5.30 -25.97 19.14
C LEU A 294 -4.77 -25.75 17.72
N PHE A 295 -3.71 -26.46 17.34
CA PHE A 295 -3.15 -26.42 15.99
C PHE A 295 -4.18 -26.87 14.94
N ASP A 296 -4.84 -28.01 15.16
CA ASP A 296 -5.82 -28.57 14.21
C ASP A 296 -7.03 -27.65 14.02
N VAL A 297 -7.57 -27.08 15.11
CA VAL A 297 -8.70 -26.16 14.98
C VAL A 297 -8.30 -24.84 14.34
N THR A 298 -7.07 -24.37 14.59
CA THR A 298 -6.50 -23.19 13.91
C THR A 298 -6.37 -23.46 12.42
N LYS A 299 -5.80 -24.61 12.04
CA LYS A 299 -5.68 -25.04 10.64
C LYS A 299 -7.04 -25.04 9.95
N ARG A 300 -8.07 -25.63 10.57
CA ARG A 300 -9.44 -25.66 10.02
C ARG A 300 -10.03 -24.26 9.86
N TYR A 301 -9.91 -23.39 10.86
CA TYR A 301 -10.40 -22.01 10.77
C TYR A 301 -9.72 -21.25 9.62
N LEU A 302 -8.38 -21.36 9.53
CA LEU A 302 -7.60 -20.69 8.49
C LEU A 302 -7.94 -21.18 7.08
N ASN A 303 -8.24 -22.46 6.88
CA ASN A 303 -8.68 -22.97 5.57
C ASN A 303 -9.95 -22.25 5.10
N ASN A 304 -10.98 -22.18 5.95
CA ASN A 304 -12.23 -21.49 5.62
C ASN A 304 -12.02 -19.96 5.49
N PHE A 305 -11.18 -19.37 6.34
CA PHE A 305 -10.87 -17.94 6.29
C PHE A 305 -10.18 -17.56 4.97
N ILE A 306 -9.18 -18.34 4.55
CA ILE A 306 -8.42 -18.05 3.33
C ILE A 306 -9.28 -18.25 2.09
N GLU A 307 -10.12 -19.28 2.04
CA GLU A 307 -11.08 -19.47 0.95
C GLU A 307 -11.99 -18.24 0.81
N ALA A 308 -12.61 -17.80 1.90
CA ALA A 308 -13.46 -16.60 1.90
C ALA A 308 -12.68 -15.30 1.60
N LEU A 309 -11.42 -15.21 2.03
CA LEU A 309 -10.55 -14.07 1.73
C LEU A 309 -10.25 -14.00 0.23
N GLU A 310 -9.91 -15.12 -0.40
CA GLU A 310 -9.60 -15.19 -1.82
C GLU A 310 -10.81 -14.82 -2.68
N GLU A 311 -12.00 -15.35 -2.34
CA GLU A 311 -13.26 -14.93 -2.96
C GLU A 311 -13.49 -13.42 -2.81
N ARG A 312 -13.21 -12.88 -1.63
CA ARG A 312 -13.41 -11.45 -1.36
C ARG A 312 -12.45 -10.54 -2.13
N ILE A 313 -11.22 -11.00 -2.37
CA ILE A 313 -10.23 -10.26 -3.16
C ILE A 313 -10.69 -10.16 -4.63
N ASP A 314 -11.26 -11.24 -5.16
CA ASP A 314 -11.73 -11.32 -6.56
C ASP A 314 -12.96 -10.44 -6.87
N LEU A 315 -13.72 -10.02 -5.85
CA LEU A 315 -14.93 -9.18 -5.95
C LEU A 315 -14.63 -7.67 -6.10
#